data_AF-A0A367R6J1-F1
#
_entry.id   AF-A0A367R6J1-F1
#
_cell.length_a   1.000
_cell.length_b   1.000
_cell.length_c   1.000
_cell.angle_alpha   90.00
_cell.angle_beta   90.00
_cell.angle_gamma   90.00
#
_symmetry.space_group_name_H-M   'P 1'
#
loop_
_entity.id
_entity.type
_entity.pdbx_description
1 polymer ?
#
loop_
_entity_poly.entity_id
_entity_poly.type
_entity_poly.pdbx_seq_one_letter_code
_entity_poly.pdbx_strand_id
1 'polypeptide(L)'
;MYYGYRCYTKEDKPLGWLYTFDSNLEYAFINKSFHLCKRWKTEKGAKKHFDYYNNNWQFKSKGGYLKIEVMPEITESEKSPQQRWNEANRDALYQAQENYNQKRPIMSFRPKTELLEWLDEERETDDNGEPETDASLLNRKLEKLRQLEQKDFSDSFKGN
;
A
#
# COMPACT_ATOMS: atom_id res chain seq x y z
N MET A 1 -11.02 -1.87 -6.30
CA MET A 1 -11.72 -2.08 -7.58
C MET A 1 -10.76 -1.79 -8.73
N TYR A 2 -10.68 -2.66 -9.74
CA TYR A 2 -9.81 -2.50 -10.91
C TYR A 2 -10.62 -2.67 -12.20
N TYR A 3 -10.19 -2.01 -13.28
CA TYR A 3 -10.68 -2.20 -14.63
C TYR A 3 -9.68 -3.03 -15.43
N GLY A 4 -10.17 -3.93 -16.26
CA GLY A 4 -9.34 -4.77 -17.12
C GLY A 4 -9.97 -4.96 -18.49
N TYR A 5 -9.29 -5.71 -19.34
CA TYR A 5 -9.84 -6.07 -20.64
C TYR A 5 -10.42 -7.48 -20.62
N ARG A 6 -11.73 -7.59 -20.78
CA ARG A 6 -12.44 -8.85 -20.98
C ARG A 6 -12.32 -9.28 -22.44
N CYS A 7 -11.85 -10.48 -22.69
CA CYS A 7 -11.68 -11.06 -24.01
C CYS A 7 -12.97 -11.76 -24.47
N TYR A 8 -13.36 -11.49 -25.72
CA TYR A 8 -14.50 -12.09 -26.40
C TYR A 8 -14.06 -12.76 -27.70
N THR A 9 -14.79 -13.79 -28.12
CA THR A 9 -14.72 -14.32 -29.50
C THR A 9 -15.46 -13.38 -30.46
N LYS A 10 -15.32 -13.61 -31.77
CA LYS A 10 -16.05 -12.86 -32.80
C LYS A 10 -17.57 -13.06 -32.70
N GLU A 11 -18.02 -14.18 -32.13
CA GLU A 11 -19.42 -14.51 -31.87
C GLU A 11 -19.92 -14.04 -30.49
N ASP A 12 -19.23 -13.06 -29.89
CA ASP A 12 -19.59 -12.45 -28.60
C ASP A 12 -19.59 -13.41 -27.40
N LYS A 13 -18.81 -14.50 -27.47
CA LYS A 13 -18.65 -15.41 -26.33
C LYS A 13 -17.52 -14.94 -25.41
N PRO A 14 -17.75 -14.76 -24.10
CA PRO A 14 -16.71 -14.35 -23.17
C PRO A 14 -15.71 -15.49 -22.95
N LEU A 15 -14.41 -15.16 -23.00
CA LEU A 15 -13.31 -16.12 -22.82
C LEU A 15 -12.65 -15.98 -21.44
N GLY A 16 -12.27 -14.76 -21.08
CA GLY A 16 -11.56 -14.47 -19.84
C GLY A 16 -10.97 -13.07 -19.84
N TRP A 17 -9.94 -12.84 -19.02
CA TRP A 17 -9.30 -11.52 -18.91
C TRP A 17 -7.94 -11.50 -19.59
N LEU A 18 -7.63 -10.40 -20.29
CA LEU A 18 -6.41 -10.28 -21.07
C LEU A 18 -5.15 -10.33 -20.19
N TYR A 19 -4.24 -11.21 -20.57
CA TYR A 19 -2.91 -11.38 -20.00
C TYR A 19 -1.87 -11.27 -21.13
N THR A 20 -0.75 -10.60 -20.88
CA THR A 20 0.39 -10.59 -21.79
C THR A 20 1.62 -11.12 -21.06
N PHE A 21 2.41 -11.96 -21.72
CA PHE A 21 3.71 -12.38 -21.20
C PHE A 21 4.71 -11.21 -21.16
N ASP A 22 5.82 -11.34 -20.43
CA ASP A 22 6.77 -10.26 -20.11
C ASP A 22 7.31 -9.49 -21.33
N SER A 23 7.33 -10.10 -22.51
CA SER A 23 7.73 -9.44 -23.76
C SER A 23 6.64 -8.57 -24.41
N ASN A 24 5.41 -8.59 -23.89
CA ASN A 24 4.17 -8.06 -24.53
C ASN A 24 3.93 -8.59 -25.96
N LEU A 25 4.60 -9.66 -26.38
CA LEU A 25 4.46 -10.23 -27.73
C LEU A 25 3.36 -11.31 -27.79
N GLU A 26 3.06 -11.95 -26.67
CA GLU A 26 2.06 -13.02 -26.59
C GLU A 26 0.87 -12.62 -25.72
N TYR A 27 -0.34 -12.76 -26.28
CA TYR A 27 -1.59 -12.28 -25.69
C TYR A 27 -2.50 -13.44 -25.31
N ALA A 28 -2.65 -13.84 -24.05
CA ALA A 28 -3.57 -14.91 -23.66
C ALA A 28 -4.74 -14.38 -22.83
N PHE A 29 -5.63 -15.27 -22.40
CA PHE A 29 -6.69 -14.95 -21.43
C PHE A 29 -6.66 -15.92 -20.25
N ILE A 30 -7.07 -15.44 -19.07
CA ILE A 30 -7.12 -16.24 -17.84
C ILE A 30 -8.37 -15.91 -17.01
N ASN A 31 -8.81 -16.87 -16.19
CA ASN A 31 -10.02 -16.77 -15.35
C ASN A 31 -9.76 -16.97 -13.85
N LYS A 32 -8.51 -17.18 -13.42
CA LYS A 32 -8.17 -17.51 -12.01
C LYS A 32 -7.06 -16.63 -11.41
N SER A 33 -6.05 -16.25 -12.19
CA SER A 33 -4.89 -15.46 -11.69
C SER A 33 -4.92 -14.01 -12.18
N PHE A 34 -5.89 -13.23 -11.70
CA PHE A 34 -6.14 -11.87 -12.19
C PHE A 34 -5.02 -10.86 -11.91
N HIS A 35 -4.10 -11.15 -10.98
CA HIS A 35 -2.93 -10.30 -10.72
C HIS A 35 -1.97 -10.23 -11.92
N LEU A 36 -1.99 -11.24 -12.79
CA LEU A 36 -1.20 -11.27 -14.03
C LEU A 36 -1.84 -10.44 -15.13
N CYS A 37 -3.16 -10.25 -15.10
CA CYS A 37 -3.89 -9.56 -16.15
C CYS A 37 -3.51 -8.09 -16.24
N LYS A 38 -3.71 -7.52 -17.44
CA LYS A 38 -3.66 -6.07 -17.61
C LYS A 38 -4.81 -5.42 -16.83
N ARG A 39 -4.45 -4.56 -15.86
CA ARG A 39 -5.38 -3.93 -14.93
C ARG A 39 -5.04 -2.47 -14.67
N TRP A 40 -6.08 -1.64 -14.47
CA TRP A 40 -5.98 -0.21 -14.19
C TRP A 40 -6.86 0.19 -13.02
N LYS A 41 -6.44 1.18 -12.24
CA LYS A 41 -7.26 1.74 -11.15
C LYS A 41 -8.48 2.51 -11.66
N THR A 42 -8.43 3.02 -12.89
CA THR A 42 -9.50 3.85 -13.48
C THR A 42 -9.82 3.40 -14.90
N GLU A 43 -11.09 3.55 -15.30
CA GLU A 43 -11.55 3.25 -16.66
C GLU A 43 -10.83 4.11 -17.71
N LYS A 44 -10.57 5.40 -17.39
CA LYS A 44 -9.81 6.32 -18.25
C LYS A 44 -8.39 5.81 -18.52
N GLY A 45 -7.75 5.20 -17.52
CA GLY A 45 -6.43 4.59 -17.67
C GLY A 45 -6.44 3.41 -18.64
N ALA A 46 -7.47 2.56 -18.55
CA ALA A 46 -7.68 1.46 -19.49
C ALA A 46 -7.96 1.99 -20.92
N LYS A 47 -8.83 2.99 -21.07
CA LYS A 47 -9.16 3.58 -22.39
C LYS A 47 -7.92 4.08 -23.15
N LYS A 48 -6.93 4.65 -22.47
CA LYS A 48 -5.71 5.20 -23.09
C LYS A 48 -4.94 4.19 -23.95
N HIS A 49 -4.98 2.91 -23.59
CA HIS A 49 -4.21 1.86 -24.29
C HIS A 49 -5.11 0.84 -25.01
N PHE A 50 -6.42 1.05 -24.97
CA PHE A 50 -7.39 0.05 -25.42
C PHE A 50 -7.19 -0.38 -26.87
N ASP A 51 -7.09 0.58 -27.80
CA ASP A 51 -6.98 0.29 -29.23
C ASP A 51 -5.75 -0.56 -29.56
N TYR A 52 -4.62 -0.26 -28.91
CA TYR A 52 -3.39 -1.05 -29.07
C TYR A 52 -3.61 -2.52 -28.66
N TYR A 53 -4.18 -2.76 -27.49
CA TYR A 53 -4.39 -4.12 -27.01
C TYR A 53 -5.50 -4.84 -27.80
N ASN A 54 -6.56 -4.12 -28.19
CA ASN A 54 -7.68 -4.68 -28.93
C ASN A 54 -7.27 -5.10 -30.35
N ASN A 55 -6.46 -4.30 -31.06
CA ASN A 55 -5.98 -4.64 -32.40
C ASN A 55 -5.11 -5.91 -32.38
N ASN A 56 -4.19 -6.01 -31.41
CA ASN A 56 -3.36 -7.20 -31.25
C ASN A 56 -4.19 -8.44 -30.86
N TRP A 57 -5.19 -8.26 -30.00
CA TRP A 57 -6.12 -9.33 -29.64
C TRP A 57 -6.95 -9.79 -30.84
N GLN A 58 -7.49 -8.87 -31.65
CA GLN A 58 -8.23 -9.17 -32.87
C GLN A 58 -7.41 -10.00 -33.84
N PHE A 59 -6.15 -9.63 -34.04
CA PHE A 59 -5.22 -10.39 -34.88
C PHE A 59 -5.01 -11.81 -34.33
N LYS A 60 -4.67 -11.95 -33.04
CA LYS A 60 -4.40 -13.26 -32.44
C LYS A 60 -5.63 -14.17 -32.40
N SER A 61 -6.77 -13.63 -32.00
CA SER A 61 -8.02 -14.39 -31.76
C SER A 61 -8.84 -14.62 -33.03
N LYS A 62 -8.33 -14.21 -34.20
CA LYS A 62 -9.01 -14.31 -35.50
C LYS A 62 -10.37 -13.60 -35.50
N GLY A 63 -10.37 -12.35 -35.03
CA GLY A 63 -11.54 -11.45 -35.04
C GLY A 63 -12.31 -11.36 -33.73
N GLY A 64 -11.83 -11.98 -32.65
CA GLY A 64 -12.33 -11.69 -31.30
C GLY A 64 -11.92 -10.29 -30.85
N TYR A 65 -12.52 -9.78 -29.77
CA TYR A 65 -12.36 -8.38 -29.38
C TYR A 65 -12.31 -8.22 -27.86
N LEU A 66 -11.93 -7.04 -27.40
CA LEU A 66 -11.85 -6.69 -25.98
C LEU A 66 -12.99 -5.76 -25.56
N LYS A 67 -13.42 -5.85 -24.31
CA LYS A 67 -14.25 -4.84 -23.63
C LYS A 67 -13.56 -4.41 -22.33
N ILE A 68 -13.69 -3.13 -21.99
CA ILE A 68 -13.23 -2.62 -20.68
C ILE A 68 -14.32 -2.95 -19.68
N GLU A 69 -13.99 -3.75 -18.68
CA GLU A 69 -14.93 -4.18 -17.66
C GLU A 69 -14.30 -4.11 -16.27
N VAL A 70 -15.16 -4.03 -15.26
CA VAL A 70 -14.75 -4.10 -13.85
C VAL A 70 -14.29 -5.53 -13.56
N MET A 71 -13.05 -5.66 -13.11
CA MET A 71 -12.49 -6.96 -12.74
C MET A 71 -13.12 -7.48 -11.44
N PRO A 72 -13.25 -8.80 -11.29
CA PRO A 72 -13.58 -9.42 -10.01
C PRO A 72 -12.60 -8.94 -8.92
N GLU A 73 -13.07 -8.90 -7.67
CA GLU A 73 -12.20 -8.56 -6.55
C GLU A 73 -11.01 -9.53 -6.51
N ILE A 74 -9.82 -8.95 -6.68
CA ILE A 74 -8.56 -9.66 -6.54
C ILE A 74 -8.29 -9.66 -5.05
N THR A 75 -8.69 -10.72 -4.35
CA THR A 75 -8.18 -10.98 -3.01
C THR A 75 -6.68 -11.26 -3.15
N GLU A 76 -5.85 -10.23 -3.03
CA GLU A 76 -4.41 -10.37 -2.83
C GLU A 76 -4.20 -10.96 -1.42
N SER A 77 -4.60 -12.22 -1.22
CA SER A 77 -4.50 -12.92 0.07
C SER A 77 -3.23 -13.75 0.20
N GLU A 78 -2.36 -13.74 -0.80
CA GLU A 78 -1.09 -14.44 -0.70
C GLU A 78 -0.04 -13.50 -0.13
N LYS A 79 0.20 -13.65 1.18
CA LYS A 79 1.37 -13.09 1.86
C LYS A 79 2.60 -13.34 1.00
N SER A 80 3.37 -12.28 0.73
CA SER A 80 4.59 -12.39 -0.07
C SER A 80 5.54 -13.43 0.55
N PRO A 81 6.44 -14.05 -0.23
CA PRO A 81 7.43 -14.97 0.33
C PRO A 81 8.21 -14.35 1.50
N GLN A 82 8.49 -13.05 1.42
CA GLN A 82 9.10 -12.29 2.51
C GLN A 82 8.20 -12.22 3.74
N GLN A 83 6.90 -11.94 3.59
CA GLN A 83 5.95 -11.92 4.71
C GLN A 83 5.82 -13.29 5.36
N ARG A 84 5.75 -14.37 4.56
CA ARG A 84 5.71 -15.76 5.08
C ARG A 84 6.98 -16.09 5.85
N TRP A 85 8.15 -15.71 5.32
CA TRP A 85 9.42 -15.92 6.00
C TRP A 85 9.53 -15.10 7.28
N ASN A 86 9.11 -13.83 7.26
CA ASN A 86 9.11 -12.95 8.42
C ASN A 86 8.23 -13.49 9.55
N GLU A 87 7.06 -14.04 9.23
CA GLU A 87 6.17 -14.67 10.21
C GLU A 87 6.76 -15.96 10.79
N ALA A 88 7.38 -16.79 9.96
CA ALA A 88 8.03 -18.03 10.39
C ALA A 88 9.35 -17.79 11.17
N ASN A 89 9.99 -16.64 11.00
CA ASN A 89 11.30 -16.32 11.57
C ASN A 89 11.26 -15.04 12.41
N ARG A 90 10.16 -14.87 13.18
CA ARG A 90 9.93 -13.69 14.01
C ARG A 90 11.07 -13.45 15.00
N ASP A 91 11.61 -14.51 15.58
CA ASP A 91 12.72 -14.44 16.54
C ASP A 91 14.04 -14.00 15.89
N ALA A 92 14.30 -14.46 14.66
CA ALA A 92 15.50 -14.06 13.91
C ALA A 92 15.45 -12.58 13.51
N LEU A 93 14.26 -12.07 13.16
CA LEU A 93 14.05 -10.64 12.93
C LEU A 93 14.25 -9.83 14.21
N TYR A 94 13.77 -10.33 15.34
CA TYR A 94 13.96 -9.68 16.64
C TYR A 94 15.45 -9.58 17.01
N GLN A 95 16.21 -10.67 16.88
CA GLN A 95 17.66 -10.65 17.14
C GLN A 95 18.44 -9.82 16.12
N ALA A 96 18.11 -9.88 14.83
CA ALA A 96 18.74 -9.04 13.82
C ALA A 96 18.48 -7.55 14.09
N GLN A 97 17.27 -7.22 14.56
CA GLN A 97 16.90 -5.87 14.98
C GLN A 97 17.67 -5.42 16.22
N GLU A 98 17.79 -6.25 17.26
CA GLU A 98 18.59 -5.95 18.44
C GLU A 98 20.06 -5.70 18.08
N ASN A 99 20.64 -6.54 17.23
CA ASN A 99 22.01 -6.40 16.74
C ASN A 99 22.21 -5.14 15.88
N TYR A 100 21.22 -4.76 15.07
CA TYR A 100 21.24 -3.52 14.29
C TYR A 100 21.16 -2.28 15.20
N ASN A 101 20.28 -2.31 16.20
CA ASN A 101 20.10 -1.24 17.19
C ASN A 101 21.36 -1.02 18.03
N GLN A 102 22.08 -2.10 18.39
CA GLN A 102 23.36 -2.00 19.10
C GLN A 102 24.45 -1.33 18.25
N LYS A 103 24.45 -1.51 16.92
CA LYS A 103 25.48 -0.99 16.00
C LYS A 103 25.16 0.40 15.45
N ARG A 104 23.90 0.83 15.50
CA ARG A 104 23.45 2.15 15.04
C ARG A 104 22.56 2.75 16.11
N PRO A 105 23.07 3.61 16.99
CA PRO A 105 22.26 4.36 17.94
C PRO A 105 21.55 5.51 17.20
N ILE A 106 20.74 5.16 16.19
CA ILE A 106 19.62 6.00 15.81
C ILE A 106 18.67 5.84 17.00
N MET A 107 18.37 6.92 17.71
CA MET A 107 17.35 6.94 18.78
C MET A 107 16.03 6.47 18.19
N SER A 108 15.82 5.16 18.11
CA SER A 108 14.60 4.56 17.59
C SER A 108 13.56 4.74 18.68
N PHE A 109 12.76 5.79 18.55
CA PHE A 109 11.66 6.07 19.44
C PHE A 109 10.54 5.06 19.14
N ARG A 110 10.36 4.08 20.03
CA ARG A 110 9.25 3.12 19.99
C ARG A 110 8.50 3.21 21.33
N PRO A 111 7.42 4.01 21.41
CA PRO A 111 6.62 4.11 22.63
C PRO A 111 6.04 2.76 23.03
N LYS A 112 5.80 2.56 24.33
CA LYS A 112 4.99 1.45 24.83
C LYS A 112 3.55 1.57 24.32
N THR A 113 2.82 0.46 24.23
CA THR A 113 1.41 0.46 23.80
C THR A 113 0.56 1.45 24.60
N GLU A 114 0.71 1.47 25.92
CA GLU A 114 0.00 2.42 26.81
C GLU A 114 0.24 3.88 26.44
N LEU A 115 1.46 4.22 25.98
CA LEU A 115 1.79 5.57 25.52
C LEU A 115 1.16 5.88 24.16
N LEU A 116 1.01 4.87 23.29
CA LEU A 116 0.34 5.05 21.99
C LEU A 116 -1.15 5.29 22.19
N GLU A 117 -1.79 4.51 23.07
CA GLU A 117 -3.21 4.68 23.42
C GLU A 117 -3.46 6.07 24.01
N TRP A 118 -2.63 6.50 24.97
CA TRP A 118 -2.72 7.85 25.53
C TRP A 118 -2.48 8.95 24.48
N LEU A 119 -1.56 8.75 23.55
CA LEU A 119 -1.30 9.71 22.48
C LEU A 119 -2.50 9.84 21.54
N ASP A 120 -3.17 8.73 21.22
CA ASP A 120 -4.38 8.74 20.39
C ASP A 120 -5.57 9.40 21.09
N GLU A 121 -5.72 9.24 22.41
CA GLU A 121 -6.74 9.95 23.21
C GLU A 121 -6.51 11.47 23.22
N GLU A 122 -5.26 11.91 23.20
CA GLU A 122 -4.87 13.32 23.21
C GLU A 122 -4.90 13.98 21.82
N ARG A 123 -5.33 13.24 20.78
CA ARG A 123 -5.34 13.72 19.39
C ARG A 123 -6.42 14.79 19.22
N GLU A 124 -5.99 15.96 18.79
CA GLU A 124 -6.89 17.08 18.49
C GLU A 124 -7.45 16.97 17.06
N THR A 125 -8.54 17.69 16.79
CA THR A 125 -9.04 17.88 15.43
C THR A 125 -8.35 19.09 14.82
N ASP A 126 -7.86 18.96 13.59
CA ASP A 126 -7.25 20.04 12.84
C ASP A 126 -8.29 21.06 12.34
N ASP A 127 -7.80 22.15 11.75
CA ASP A 127 -8.65 23.23 11.22
C ASP A 127 -9.58 22.76 10.07
N ASN A 128 -9.35 21.57 9.50
CA ASN A 128 -10.15 20.98 8.45
C ASN A 128 -11.21 20.00 8.97
N GLY A 129 -11.28 19.78 10.29
CA GLY A 129 -12.18 18.80 10.89
C GLY A 129 -11.65 17.37 10.89
N GLU A 130 -10.38 17.15 10.53
CA GLU A 130 -9.73 15.83 10.49
C GLU A 130 -8.85 15.61 11.74
N PRO A 131 -8.63 14.36 12.18
CA PRO A 131 -7.70 14.09 13.28
C PRO A 131 -6.28 14.59 12.96
N GLU A 132 -5.60 15.20 13.94
CA GLU A 132 -4.22 15.69 13.77
C GLU A 132 -3.29 14.57 13.29
N THR A 133 -2.24 14.89 12.53
CA THR A 133 -1.27 13.88 12.07
C THR A 133 -0.33 13.44 13.19
N ASP A 134 0.24 12.23 13.10
CA ASP A 134 1.20 11.72 14.10
C ASP A 134 2.40 12.65 14.30
N ALA A 135 2.88 13.26 13.22
CA ALA A 135 3.99 14.23 13.29
C ALA A 135 3.59 15.50 14.06
N SER A 136 2.37 16.00 13.83
CA SER A 136 1.85 17.19 14.52
C SER A 136 1.68 16.92 16.02
N LEU A 137 1.08 15.78 16.38
CA LEU A 137 0.91 15.31 17.76
C LEU A 137 2.26 15.24 18.49
N LEU A 138 3.22 14.53 17.90
CA LEU A 138 4.52 14.35 18.52
C LEU A 138 5.26 15.68 18.70
N ASN A 139 5.23 16.57 17.70
CA ASN A 139 5.84 17.89 17.82
C ASN A 139 5.17 18.73 18.92
N ARG A 140 3.84 18.72 19.02
CA ARG A 140 3.09 19.43 20.07
C ARG A 140 3.46 18.92 21.47
N LYS A 141 3.56 17.60 21.64
CA LYS A 141 3.96 16.98 22.93
C LYS A 141 5.40 17.28 23.29
N LEU A 142 6.33 17.17 22.33
CA LEU A 142 7.75 17.48 22.56
C LEU A 142 7.96 18.95 22.91
N GLU A 143 7.25 19.86 22.25
CA GLU A 143 7.31 21.29 22.55
C GLU A 143 6.79 21.60 23.97
N LYS A 144 5.67 20.97 24.37
CA LYS A 144 5.14 21.09 25.73
C LYS A 144 6.13 20.55 26.78
N LEU A 145 6.74 19.40 26.53
CA LEU A 145 7.76 18.83 27.40
C LEU A 145 8.96 19.78 27.54
N ARG A 146 9.46 20.32 26.42
CA ARG A 146 10.54 21.31 26.42
C ARG A 146 10.22 22.53 27.28
N GLN A 147 8.99 23.05 27.19
CA GLN A 147 8.56 24.22 27.97
C GLN A 147 8.47 23.91 29.47
N LEU A 148 7.98 22.73 29.84
CA LEU A 148 7.93 22.29 31.24
C LEU A 148 9.33 22.14 31.83
N GLU A 149 10.23 21.48 31.12
CA GLU A 149 11.63 21.33 31.55
C GLU A 149 12.32 22.68 31.73
N GLN A 150 12.11 23.62 30.79
CA GLN A 150 12.67 24.98 30.90
C GLN A 150 12.08 25.78 32.06
N LYS A 151 10.77 25.61 32.34
CA LYS A 151 10.10 26.30 33.44
C LYS A 151 10.60 25.80 34.80
N ASP A 152 10.68 24.48 34.99
CA ASP A 152 11.22 23.86 36.21
C ASP A 152 12.70 24.22 36.42
N PHE A 153 13.47 24.37 35.33
CA PHE A 153 14.84 24.89 35.39
C PHE A 153 14.89 26.36 35.80
N SER A 154 13.90 27.18 35.40
CA SER A 154 13.87 28.61 35.78
C SER A 154 13.41 28.86 37.22
N ASP A 155 12.52 28.01 37.74
CA ASP A 155 11.98 28.13 39.09
C ASP A 155 12.96 27.57 40.16
N SER A 156 13.80 26.59 39.80
CA SER A 156 14.87 26.08 40.68
C SER A 156 16.01 27.09 40.94
N PHE A 157 16.20 28.08 40.07
CA PHE A 157 17.20 29.15 40.25
C PHE A 157 16.64 30.41 40.92
N LYS A 158 15.32 30.53 41.08
CA LYS A 158 14.68 31.64 41.82
C LYS A 158 14.46 31.34 43.30
N GLY A 159 14.83 30.13 43.74
CA GLY A 159 14.69 29.65 45.12
C GLY A 159 15.95 29.69 45.98
N ASN A 160 16.94 30.53 45.65
CA ASN A 160 18.12 30.83 46.49
C ASN A 160 18.19 32.32 46.79
#